data_AF-A0A3E4PHJ9-F1
#
_entry.id   AF-A0A3E4PHJ9-F1
#
_cell.length_a   1.000
_cell.length_b   1.000
_cell.length_c   1.000
_cell.angle_alpha   90.00
_cell.angle_beta   90.00
_cell.angle_gamma   90.00
#
_symmetry.space_group_name_H-M   'P 1'
#
loop_
_entity.id
_entity.type
_entity.pdbx_description
1 polymer ?
#
loop_
_entity_poly.entity_id
_entity_poly.type
_entity_poly.pdbx_seq_one_letter_code
_entity_poly.pdbx_strand_id
1 'polypeptide(L)'
;MHEHKQNQCKRKVKNRKNVVGLIIFCITVGIVFLYAYYQNLRKEIDVRQKWLETVLIGEKRWILENQGSEGEIYMNGSEAGDVNPYFACMAALGLLAETKNCPITEIEKKAVGRYLDWHTGILLETDGKMGIYRKESGKLIYKEKADSEDGYLGMYLFLMGKYLEKTENTDLPEYWKKGISLALKKIQGLMQDGITQVSEENTTAYLMDNLEVWKGLHELELAGLEGTQEISEMRKKIQAQIENIFWDDANQRWRIIGNSNLYDQTEFYPDGVAQIYPLIYEFPVKEKKKQKILYDQFTEKFQWQKLNKKRNGFLWAMTGMAAVQMGDIDNLVELIGNYETEYGENRKYPLYTGEVGWICMECEKLYRLYERKIKTGFILCA
;
A
#
# COMPACT_ATOMS: atom_id res chain seq x y z
N MET A 1 -49.80 -43.13 48.49
CA MET A 1 -49.60 -41.72 48.05
C MET A 1 -48.14 -41.25 48.09
N HIS A 2 -47.31 -41.73 49.05
CA HIS A 2 -45.88 -41.37 49.16
C HIS A 2 -44.98 -41.91 48.02
N GLU A 3 -45.18 -43.15 47.58
CA GLU A 3 -44.44 -43.79 46.48
C GLU A 3 -44.59 -43.07 45.13
N HIS A 4 -45.79 -42.58 44.85
CA HIS A 4 -46.10 -41.94 43.57
C HIS A 4 -45.40 -40.57 43.43
N LYS A 5 -45.31 -39.80 44.52
CA LYS A 5 -44.52 -38.55 44.57
C LYS A 5 -43.01 -38.82 44.46
N GLN A 6 -42.53 -39.90 45.07
CA GLN A 6 -41.11 -40.28 45.01
C GLN A 6 -40.68 -40.72 43.60
N ASN A 7 -41.53 -41.48 42.90
CA ASN A 7 -41.29 -41.89 41.51
C ASN A 7 -41.37 -40.72 40.52
N GLN A 8 -42.26 -39.75 40.74
CA GLN A 8 -42.35 -38.54 39.91
C GLN A 8 -41.12 -37.63 40.10
N CYS A 9 -40.58 -37.56 41.33
CA CYS A 9 -39.34 -36.86 41.61
C CYS A 9 -38.12 -37.53 40.95
N LYS A 10 -38.00 -38.87 41.04
CA LYS A 10 -36.96 -39.65 40.34
C LYS A 10 -37.00 -39.47 38.82
N ARG A 11 -38.19 -39.46 38.21
CA ARG A 11 -38.36 -39.20 36.76
C ARG A 11 -37.94 -37.79 36.37
N LYS A 12 -38.30 -36.76 37.15
CA LYS A 12 -37.85 -35.37 36.90
C LYS A 12 -36.32 -35.23 37.02
N VAL A 13 -35.69 -35.90 37.99
CA VAL A 13 -34.22 -35.91 38.13
C VAL A 13 -33.55 -36.63 36.96
N LYS A 14 -34.08 -37.77 36.51
CA LYS A 14 -33.58 -38.50 35.33
C LYS A 14 -33.70 -37.67 34.05
N ASN A 15 -34.85 -37.01 33.83
CA ASN A 15 -35.04 -36.13 32.67
C ASN A 15 -34.08 -34.93 32.71
N ARG A 16 -33.85 -34.30 33.88
CA ARG A 16 -32.84 -33.23 34.01
C ARG A 16 -31.43 -33.73 33.69
N LYS A 17 -31.03 -34.92 34.17
CA LYS A 17 -29.72 -35.52 33.83
C LYS A 17 -29.58 -35.81 32.34
N ASN A 18 -30.65 -36.30 31.69
CA ASN A 18 -30.65 -36.55 30.25
C ASN A 18 -30.55 -35.24 29.44
N VAL A 19 -31.25 -34.19 29.86
CA VAL A 19 -31.17 -32.85 29.22
C VAL A 19 -29.77 -32.27 29.40
N VAL A 20 -29.19 -32.33 30.61
CA VAL A 20 -27.81 -31.89 30.86
C VAL A 20 -26.81 -32.70 30.03
N GLY A 21 -26.98 -34.02 29.94
CA GLY A 21 -26.15 -34.88 29.09
C GLY A 21 -26.24 -34.54 27.60
N LEU A 22 -27.44 -34.22 27.11
CA LEU A 22 -27.64 -33.76 25.73
C LEU A 22 -26.97 -32.40 25.48
N ILE A 23 -27.09 -31.46 26.43
CA ILE A 23 -26.43 -30.15 26.33
C ILE A 23 -24.90 -30.33 26.28
N ILE A 24 -24.33 -31.15 27.17
CA ILE A 24 -22.88 -31.45 27.16
C ILE A 24 -22.47 -32.08 25.83
N PHE A 25 -23.25 -33.04 25.32
CA PHE A 25 -22.97 -33.66 24.02
C PHE A 25 -22.99 -32.63 22.88
N CYS A 26 -24.01 -31.77 22.80
CA CYS A 26 -24.10 -30.71 21.80
C CYS A 26 -22.92 -29.72 21.88
N ILE A 27 -22.53 -29.32 23.10
CA ILE A 27 -21.35 -28.45 23.31
C ILE A 27 -20.08 -29.14 22.82
N THR A 28 -19.84 -30.39 23.21
CA THR A 28 -18.64 -31.15 22.80
C THR A 28 -18.58 -31.30 21.29
N VAL A 29 -19.69 -31.67 20.64
CA VAL A 29 -19.77 -31.77 19.18
C VAL A 29 -19.50 -30.42 18.53
N GLY A 30 -20.07 -29.32 19.06
CA GLY A 30 -19.82 -27.96 18.60
C GLY A 30 -18.33 -27.58 18.68
N ILE A 31 -17.66 -27.88 19.79
CA ILE A 31 -16.23 -27.62 19.98
C ILE A 31 -15.39 -28.43 18.98
N VAL A 32 -15.72 -29.70 18.73
CA VAL A 32 -15.00 -30.53 17.75
C VAL A 32 -15.15 -29.96 16.34
N PHE A 33 -16.36 -29.52 15.95
CA PHE A 33 -16.57 -28.89 14.65
C PHE A 33 -15.80 -27.56 14.51
N LEU A 34 -15.83 -26.71 15.54
CA LEU A 34 -15.07 -25.46 15.57
C LEU A 34 -13.55 -25.71 15.47
N TYR A 35 -13.04 -26.70 16.20
CA TYR A 35 -11.64 -27.10 16.13
C TYR A 35 -11.27 -27.61 14.73
N ALA A 36 -12.09 -28.49 14.14
CA ALA A 36 -11.86 -28.99 12.79
C ALA A 36 -11.88 -27.85 11.73
N TYR A 37 -12.84 -26.93 11.85
CA TYR A 37 -12.93 -25.73 11.02
C TYR A 37 -11.67 -24.88 11.15
N TYR A 38 -11.23 -24.59 12.38
CA TYR A 38 -10.03 -23.80 12.66
C TYR A 38 -8.76 -24.45 12.08
N GLN A 39 -8.61 -25.78 12.22
CA GLN A 39 -7.47 -26.49 11.64
C GLN A 39 -7.45 -26.43 10.12
N ASN A 40 -8.62 -26.53 9.46
CA ASN A 40 -8.73 -26.39 8.02
C ASN A 40 -8.39 -24.97 7.56
N LEU A 41 -8.95 -23.95 8.24
CA LEU A 41 -8.64 -22.55 7.97
C LEU A 41 -7.14 -22.27 8.11
N ARG A 42 -6.48 -22.81 9.14
CA ARG A 42 -5.05 -22.65 9.34
C ARG A 42 -4.23 -23.26 8.20
N LYS A 43 -4.61 -24.45 7.72
CA LYS A 43 -3.94 -25.11 6.58
C LYS A 43 -4.09 -24.30 5.30
N GLU A 44 -5.29 -23.81 5.02
CA GLU A 44 -5.55 -22.97 3.85
C GLU A 44 -4.71 -21.70 3.89
N ILE A 45 -4.71 -21.01 5.04
CA ILE A 45 -3.92 -19.79 5.23
C ILE A 45 -2.42 -20.05 5.11
N ASP A 46 -1.91 -21.16 5.65
CA ASP A 46 -0.49 -21.53 5.50
C ASP A 46 -0.08 -21.69 4.04
N VAL A 47 -0.94 -22.32 3.22
CA VAL A 47 -0.72 -22.44 1.76
C VAL A 47 -0.72 -21.06 1.10
N ARG A 48 -1.69 -20.19 1.43
CA ARG A 48 -1.76 -18.82 0.89
C ARG A 48 -0.54 -17.99 1.27
N GLN A 49 -0.10 -18.07 2.53
CA GLN A 49 1.07 -17.36 3.02
C GLN A 49 2.37 -17.78 2.32
N LYS A 50 2.57 -19.09 2.09
CA LYS A 50 3.71 -19.61 1.31
C LYS A 50 3.70 -19.15 -0.15
N TRP A 51 2.52 -19.11 -0.75
CA TRP A 51 2.35 -18.57 -2.10
C TRP A 51 2.76 -17.09 -2.17
N LEU A 52 2.27 -16.25 -1.25
CA LEU A 52 2.66 -14.84 -1.18
C LEU A 52 4.16 -14.65 -0.96
N GLU A 53 4.80 -15.49 -0.15
CA GLU A 53 6.25 -15.48 0.03
C GLU A 53 6.98 -15.81 -1.28
N THR A 54 6.46 -16.76 -2.08
CA THR A 54 7.04 -17.12 -3.38
C THR A 54 6.94 -15.97 -4.37
N VAL A 55 5.77 -15.32 -4.47
CA VAL A 55 5.57 -14.12 -5.29
C VAL A 55 6.54 -13.03 -4.85
N LEU A 56 6.53 -12.68 -3.56
CA LEU A 56 7.38 -11.61 -3.00
C LEU A 56 8.87 -11.81 -3.32
N ILE A 57 9.40 -13.04 -3.16
CA ILE A 57 10.80 -13.35 -3.47
C ILE A 57 11.09 -13.18 -4.97
N GLY A 58 10.18 -13.64 -5.83
CA GLY A 58 10.31 -13.49 -7.28
C GLY A 58 10.33 -12.03 -7.72
N GLU A 59 9.40 -11.25 -7.19
CA GLU A 59 9.22 -9.83 -7.52
C GLU A 59 10.39 -8.96 -7.03
N LYS A 60 10.86 -9.16 -5.79
CA LYS A 60 12.04 -8.48 -5.27
C LYS A 60 13.28 -8.75 -6.11
N ARG A 61 13.50 -10.02 -6.49
CA ARG A 61 14.62 -10.39 -7.37
C ARG A 61 14.55 -9.68 -8.71
N TRP A 62 13.37 -9.58 -9.32
CA TRP A 62 13.23 -8.86 -10.58
C TRP A 62 13.52 -7.36 -10.42
N ILE A 63 13.08 -6.72 -9.33
CA ILE A 63 13.47 -5.32 -9.05
C ILE A 63 15.00 -5.19 -8.93
N LEU A 64 15.67 -6.11 -8.23
CA LEU A 64 17.14 -6.12 -8.09
C LEU A 64 17.86 -6.28 -9.44
N GLU A 65 17.35 -7.14 -10.33
CA GLU A 65 17.89 -7.33 -11.69
C GLU A 65 17.76 -6.07 -12.56
N ASN A 66 16.81 -5.20 -12.22
CA ASN A 66 16.59 -3.90 -12.86
C ASN A 66 17.30 -2.74 -12.17
N GLN A 67 18.16 -2.99 -11.17
CA GLN A 67 19.00 -1.95 -10.58
C GLN A 67 20.31 -1.79 -11.38
N GLY A 68 20.61 -0.56 -11.76
CA GLY A 68 21.85 -0.19 -12.45
C GLY A 68 23.08 -0.10 -11.56
N SER A 69 24.23 0.23 -12.16
CA SER A 69 25.52 0.30 -11.48
C SER A 69 25.67 1.51 -10.56
N GLU A 70 24.93 2.60 -10.80
CA GLU A 70 24.94 3.79 -9.95
C GLU A 70 23.88 3.72 -8.83
N GLY A 71 22.94 2.77 -8.93
CA GLY A 71 21.87 2.53 -7.96
C GLY A 71 20.49 2.89 -8.47
N GLU A 72 20.40 3.52 -9.65
CA GLU A 72 19.16 3.79 -10.36
C GLU A 72 18.35 2.51 -10.58
N ILE A 73 17.01 2.59 -10.54
CA ILE A 73 16.14 1.45 -10.83
C ILE A 73 15.41 1.74 -12.14
N TYR A 74 15.63 0.89 -13.14
CA TYR A 74 14.99 1.00 -14.44
C TYR A 74 13.52 0.56 -14.37
N MET A 75 12.66 1.18 -15.17
CA MET A 75 11.24 0.80 -15.26
C MET A 75 11.07 -0.60 -15.86
N ASN A 76 11.88 -0.95 -16.86
CA ASN A 76 11.93 -2.28 -17.47
C ASN A 76 13.25 -2.45 -18.26
N GLY A 77 14.07 -3.43 -17.86
CA GLY A 77 15.34 -3.78 -18.47
C GLY A 77 16.49 -2.82 -18.11
N SER A 78 17.60 -3.35 -17.58
CA SER A 78 18.76 -2.57 -17.13
C SER A 78 19.69 -2.05 -18.24
N GLU A 79 19.50 -2.51 -19.47
CA GLU A 79 20.34 -2.17 -20.63
C GLU A 79 19.69 -1.20 -21.63
N ALA A 80 18.38 -0.95 -21.53
CA ALA A 80 17.64 -0.08 -22.46
C ALA A 80 16.42 0.64 -21.85
N GLY A 81 16.30 0.68 -20.52
CA GLY A 81 15.13 1.21 -19.82
C GLY A 81 15.18 2.72 -19.55
N ASP A 82 14.01 3.31 -19.36
CA ASP A 82 13.85 4.62 -18.72
C ASP A 82 13.95 4.44 -17.20
N VAL A 83 14.54 5.44 -16.53
CA VAL A 83 14.48 5.60 -15.07
C VAL A 83 13.52 6.74 -14.79
N ASN A 84 12.39 6.40 -14.19
CA ASN A 84 11.48 7.38 -13.64
C ASN A 84 11.57 7.31 -12.10
N PRO A 85 12.13 8.34 -11.44
CA PRO A 85 12.28 8.38 -9.98
C PRO A 85 10.98 8.10 -9.21
N TYR A 86 9.82 8.54 -9.71
CA TYR A 86 8.53 8.26 -9.08
C TYR A 86 8.24 6.75 -9.00
N PHE A 87 8.36 6.04 -10.13
CA PHE A 87 8.14 4.58 -10.16
C PHE A 87 9.29 3.82 -9.47
N ALA A 88 10.51 4.33 -9.55
CA ALA A 88 11.65 3.72 -8.89
C ALA A 88 11.54 3.79 -7.35
N CYS A 89 10.95 4.85 -6.80
CA CYS A 89 10.59 4.91 -5.38
C CYS A 89 9.63 3.78 -4.98
N MET A 90 8.60 3.50 -5.79
CA MET A 90 7.66 2.40 -5.55
C MET A 90 8.35 1.04 -5.61
N ALA A 91 9.22 0.82 -6.59
CA ALA A 91 10.02 -0.39 -6.70
C ALA A 91 10.90 -0.60 -5.46
N ALA A 92 11.60 0.46 -5.01
CA ALA A 92 12.43 0.42 -3.81
C ALA A 92 11.61 0.18 -2.53
N LEU A 93 10.40 0.73 -2.41
CA LEU A 93 9.47 0.42 -1.33
C LEU A 93 9.10 -1.08 -1.31
N GLY A 94 8.92 -1.69 -2.48
CA GLY A 94 8.69 -3.13 -2.61
C GLY A 94 9.85 -4.00 -2.10
N LEU A 95 11.11 -3.55 -2.24
CA LEU A 95 12.27 -4.23 -1.67
C LEU A 95 12.24 -4.25 -0.13
N LEU A 96 11.58 -3.27 0.50
CA LEU A 96 11.40 -3.17 1.95
C LEU A 96 10.18 -3.97 2.47
N ALA A 97 9.41 -4.61 1.60
CA ALA A 97 8.28 -5.43 2.02
C ALA A 97 8.78 -6.72 2.70
N GLU A 98 8.13 -7.17 3.77
CA GLU A 98 8.57 -8.37 4.49
C GLU A 98 7.42 -9.19 5.06
N THR A 99 7.68 -10.48 5.24
CA THR A 99 6.81 -11.39 6.00
C THR A 99 7.61 -12.06 7.09
N LYS A 100 6.92 -12.79 7.97
CA LYS A 100 7.57 -13.53 9.06
C LYS A 100 8.67 -14.50 8.56
N ASN A 101 8.51 -15.11 7.38
CA ASN A 101 9.50 -16.04 6.82
C ASN A 101 10.27 -15.48 5.63
N CYS A 102 9.98 -14.24 5.21
CA CYS A 102 10.70 -13.51 4.18
C CYS A 102 11.10 -12.13 4.73
N PRO A 103 12.08 -12.06 5.65
CA PRO A 103 12.56 -10.80 6.20
C PRO A 103 13.35 -10.00 5.14
N ILE A 104 13.48 -8.68 5.35
CA ILE A 104 14.31 -7.83 4.48
C ILE A 104 15.77 -8.27 4.56
N THR A 105 16.37 -8.60 3.41
CA THR A 105 17.76 -9.05 3.35
C THR A 105 18.75 -7.87 3.31
N GLU A 106 20.01 -8.11 3.69
CA GLU A 106 21.07 -7.09 3.56
C GLU A 106 21.33 -6.66 2.11
N ILE A 107 21.05 -7.54 1.14
CA ILE A 107 21.14 -7.20 -0.29
C ILE A 107 20.05 -6.20 -0.65
N GLU A 108 18.81 -6.43 -0.22
CA GLU A 108 17.67 -5.54 -0.44
C GLU A 108 17.88 -4.18 0.22
N LYS A 109 18.33 -4.15 1.49
CA LYS A 109 18.66 -2.89 2.20
C LYS A 109 19.72 -2.09 1.45
N LYS A 110 20.82 -2.73 1.03
CA LYS A 110 21.89 -2.09 0.26
C LYS A 110 21.39 -1.59 -1.10
N ALA A 111 20.53 -2.35 -1.77
CA ALA A 111 19.93 -1.91 -3.03
C ALA A 111 19.09 -0.65 -2.84
N VAL A 112 18.23 -0.60 -1.82
CA VAL A 112 17.45 0.61 -1.52
C VAL A 112 18.36 1.79 -1.14
N GLY A 113 19.38 1.56 -0.32
CA GLY A 113 20.37 2.58 0.04
C GLY A 113 21.10 3.15 -1.19
N ARG A 114 21.54 2.31 -2.12
CA ARG A 114 22.17 2.74 -3.38
C ARG A 114 21.21 3.56 -4.26
N TYR A 115 19.94 3.18 -4.30
CA TYR A 115 18.93 3.98 -5.01
C TYR A 115 18.70 5.34 -4.33
N LEU A 116 18.67 5.39 -3.00
CA LEU A 116 18.58 6.65 -2.24
C LEU A 116 19.82 7.52 -2.44
N ASP A 117 21.01 6.95 -2.51
CA ASP A 117 22.25 7.66 -2.87
C ASP A 117 22.10 8.30 -4.25
N TRP A 118 21.72 7.51 -5.26
CA TRP A 118 21.51 8.00 -6.62
C TRP A 118 20.43 9.08 -6.71
N HIS A 119 19.26 8.86 -6.10
CA HIS A 119 18.14 9.80 -6.14
C HIS A 119 18.52 11.10 -5.43
N THR A 120 19.13 11.02 -4.24
CA THR A 120 19.63 12.20 -3.52
C THR A 120 20.70 12.93 -4.33
N GLY A 121 21.55 12.16 -5.03
CA GLY A 121 22.43 12.54 -6.15
C GLY A 121 21.83 13.65 -7.00
N ILE A 122 20.88 13.18 -7.79
CA ILE A 122 20.16 13.96 -8.78
C ILE A 122 19.39 15.12 -8.12
N LEU A 123 18.73 14.88 -6.99
CA LEU A 123 17.94 15.90 -6.30
C LEU A 123 18.80 17.12 -5.93
N LEU A 124 20.01 16.89 -5.41
CA LEU A 124 20.92 17.97 -5.02
C LEU A 124 21.57 18.64 -6.24
N GLU A 125 21.95 17.87 -7.25
CA GLU A 125 22.56 18.40 -8.49
C GLU A 125 21.60 19.30 -9.29
N THR A 126 20.30 19.02 -9.21
CA THR A 126 19.26 19.70 -9.98
C THR A 126 18.49 20.76 -9.17
N ASP A 127 18.88 21.03 -7.93
CA ASP A 127 18.13 21.87 -6.99
C ASP A 127 16.64 21.46 -6.90
N GLY A 128 16.40 20.16 -6.74
CA GLY A 128 15.07 19.59 -6.57
C GLY A 128 14.29 19.32 -7.86
N LYS A 129 14.83 19.69 -9.04
CA LYS A 129 14.13 19.52 -10.33
C LYS A 129 14.37 18.13 -10.90
N MET A 130 13.49 17.21 -10.54
CA MET A 130 13.52 15.83 -11.02
C MET A 130 12.89 15.68 -12.40
N GLY A 131 13.27 14.62 -13.11
CA GLY A 131 12.67 14.23 -14.36
C GLY A 131 12.84 12.76 -14.65
N ILE A 132 12.60 12.37 -15.89
CA ILE A 132 12.78 11.01 -16.39
C ILE A 132 14.09 10.97 -17.16
N TYR A 133 14.85 9.89 -16.94
CA TYR A 133 16.16 9.68 -17.54
C TYR A 133 16.12 8.46 -18.45
N ARG A 134 16.93 8.46 -19.50
CA ARG A 134 17.10 7.32 -20.40
C ARG A 134 18.57 6.94 -20.46
N LYS A 135 18.86 5.64 -20.46
CA LYS A 135 20.22 5.16 -20.70
C LYS A 135 20.55 5.26 -22.19
N GLU A 136 21.53 6.06 -22.54
CA GLU A 136 22.09 6.18 -23.89
C GLU A 136 23.61 6.01 -23.83
N SER A 137 24.15 5.05 -24.58
CA SER A 137 25.60 4.77 -24.64
C SER A 137 26.28 4.61 -23.27
N GLY A 138 25.58 4.00 -22.31
CA GLY A 138 26.07 3.76 -20.95
C GLY A 138 25.96 4.95 -19.99
N LYS A 139 25.32 6.05 -20.39
CA LYS A 139 25.06 7.23 -19.54
C LYS A 139 23.57 7.50 -19.42
N LEU A 140 23.13 7.98 -18.27
CA LEU A 140 21.77 8.48 -18.09
C LEU A 140 21.66 9.90 -18.66
N ILE A 141 20.76 10.08 -19.62
CA ILE A 141 20.45 11.35 -20.26
C ILE A 141 19.07 11.79 -19.79
N TYR A 142 18.95 13.04 -19.37
CA TYR A 142 17.67 13.65 -19.04
C TYR A 142 16.78 13.71 -20.28
N LYS A 143 15.55 13.21 -20.17
CA LYS A 143 14.61 13.07 -21.29
C LYS A 143 13.46 14.05 -21.18
N GLU A 144 12.82 14.11 -20.02
CA GLU A 144 11.61 14.89 -19.81
C GLU A 144 11.47 15.30 -18.35
N LYS A 145 10.76 16.41 -18.10
CA LYS A 145 10.49 16.90 -16.74
C LYS A 145 9.46 16.01 -16.05
N ALA A 146 9.48 15.99 -14.72
CA ALA A 146 8.39 15.43 -13.94
C ALA A 146 7.06 16.12 -14.34
N ASP A 147 6.00 15.33 -14.41
CA ASP A 147 4.63 15.81 -14.62
C ASP A 147 4.08 16.48 -13.35
N SER A 148 4.54 16.02 -12.19
CA SER A 148 4.25 16.55 -10.86
C SER A 148 5.50 16.64 -9.98
N GLU A 149 6.00 17.85 -9.68
CA GLU A 149 7.18 18.00 -8.81
C GLU A 149 6.84 17.63 -7.36
N ASP A 150 5.66 18.02 -6.85
CA ASP A 150 5.24 17.73 -5.48
C ASP A 150 5.03 16.23 -5.25
N GLY A 151 4.38 15.51 -6.19
CA GLY A 151 4.22 14.06 -6.12
C GLY A 151 5.56 13.30 -6.07
N TYR A 152 6.53 13.69 -6.93
CA TYR A 152 7.87 13.08 -6.94
C TYR A 152 8.61 13.31 -5.62
N LEU A 153 8.56 14.52 -5.07
CA LEU A 153 9.16 14.84 -3.77
C LEU A 153 8.47 14.08 -2.64
N GLY A 154 7.14 13.96 -2.67
CA GLY A 154 6.36 13.17 -1.72
C GLY A 154 6.79 11.70 -1.71
N MET A 155 6.94 11.09 -2.88
CA MET A 155 7.38 9.69 -3.01
C MET A 155 8.84 9.47 -2.58
N TYR A 156 9.74 10.43 -2.81
CA TYR A 156 11.10 10.39 -2.28
C TYR A 156 11.10 10.37 -0.75
N LEU A 157 10.36 11.28 -0.11
CA LEU A 157 10.25 11.33 1.35
C LEU A 157 9.57 10.09 1.91
N PHE A 158 8.58 9.54 1.21
CA PHE A 158 7.94 8.28 1.59
C PHE A 158 8.95 7.14 1.64
N LEU A 159 9.72 6.94 0.57
CA LEU A 159 10.76 5.91 0.56
C LEU A 159 11.79 6.13 1.67
N MET A 160 12.25 7.37 1.85
CA MET A 160 13.22 7.71 2.89
C MET A 160 12.68 7.34 4.28
N GLY A 161 11.47 7.77 4.63
CA GLY A 161 10.85 7.44 5.91
C GLY A 161 10.73 5.94 6.15
N LYS A 162 10.27 5.18 5.14
CA LYS A 162 10.19 3.72 5.22
C LYS A 162 11.54 3.05 5.36
N TYR A 163 12.56 3.52 4.64
CA TYR A 163 13.91 2.98 4.75
C TYR A 163 14.45 3.13 6.17
N LEU A 164 14.30 4.32 6.76
CA LEU A 164 14.75 4.59 8.13
C LEU A 164 14.00 3.75 9.16
N GLU A 165 12.67 3.65 9.05
CA GLU A 165 11.85 2.79 9.92
C GLU A 165 12.29 1.33 9.85
N LYS A 166 12.48 0.79 8.64
CA LYS A 166 12.79 -0.63 8.43
C LYS A 166 14.24 -1.02 8.71
N THR A 167 15.17 -0.08 8.63
CA THR A 167 16.59 -0.34 8.87
C THR A 167 17.03 0.07 10.27
N GLU A 168 16.15 0.71 11.05
CA GLU A 168 16.47 1.31 12.35
C GLU A 168 17.70 2.25 12.27
N ASN A 169 17.98 2.77 11.08
CA ASN A 169 19.14 3.60 10.82
C ASN A 169 18.84 5.04 11.21
N THR A 170 19.36 5.46 12.37
CA THR A 170 19.17 6.81 12.90
C THR A 170 20.34 7.74 12.61
N ASP A 171 21.49 7.20 12.16
CA ASP A 171 22.66 7.99 11.79
C ASP A 171 22.74 8.16 10.27
N LEU A 172 21.97 9.12 9.77
CA LEU A 172 21.93 9.41 8.34
C LEU A 172 23.23 10.11 7.90
N PRO A 173 23.82 9.70 6.75
CA PRO A 173 24.86 10.47 6.11
C PRO A 173 24.42 11.92 5.91
N GLU A 174 25.32 12.88 6.14
CA GLU A 174 25.07 14.32 5.97
C GLU A 174 24.50 14.65 4.58
N TYR A 175 24.90 13.87 3.58
CA TYR A 175 24.41 13.96 2.21
C TYR A 175 22.89 13.72 2.11
N TRP A 176 22.36 12.69 2.78
CA TRP A 176 20.92 12.40 2.82
C TRP A 176 20.15 13.45 3.61
N LYS A 177 20.73 13.96 4.71
CA LYS A 177 20.14 15.06 5.49
C LYS A 177 19.92 16.31 4.62
N LYS A 178 20.88 16.64 3.76
CA LYS A 178 20.76 17.73 2.78
C LYS A 178 19.67 17.46 1.74
N GLY A 179 19.59 16.23 1.23
CA GLY A 179 18.52 15.81 0.31
C GLY A 179 17.12 15.98 0.91
N ILE A 180 16.91 15.45 2.11
CA ILE A 180 15.65 15.59 2.86
C ILE A 180 15.32 17.07 3.09
N SER A 181 16.29 17.86 3.54
CA SER A 181 16.11 19.29 3.79
C SER A 181 15.72 20.06 2.52
N LEU A 182 16.34 19.74 1.38
CA LEU A 182 16.01 20.34 0.10
C LEU A 182 14.59 19.96 -0.34
N ALA A 183 14.22 18.68 -0.26
CA ALA A 183 12.88 18.23 -0.61
C ALA A 183 11.79 18.88 0.26
N LEU A 184 12.00 18.96 1.58
CA LEU A 184 11.10 19.65 2.50
C LEU A 184 10.96 21.14 2.16
N LYS A 185 12.07 21.81 1.85
CA LYS A 185 12.06 23.22 1.43
C LYS A 185 11.29 23.42 0.12
N LYS A 186 11.44 22.51 -0.85
CA LYS A 186 10.72 22.56 -2.13
C LYS A 186 9.22 22.33 -1.94
N ILE A 187 8.82 21.31 -1.17
CA ILE A 187 7.41 21.09 -0.80
C ILE A 187 6.82 22.31 -0.10
N GLN A 188 7.56 22.94 0.81
CA GLN A 188 7.12 24.16 1.48
C GLN A 188 6.93 25.32 0.49
N GLY A 189 7.80 25.45 -0.51
CA GLY A 189 7.68 26.46 -1.57
C GLY A 189 6.49 26.23 -2.49
N LEU A 190 6.11 24.98 -2.72
CA LEU A 190 4.93 24.59 -3.51
C LEU A 190 3.61 24.67 -2.72
N MET A 191 3.69 24.94 -1.41
CA MET A 191 2.50 24.96 -0.55
C MET A 191 1.77 26.32 -0.62
N GLN A 192 0.51 26.29 -1.01
CA GLN A 192 -0.41 27.42 -0.95
C GLN A 192 -1.68 27.03 -0.18
N ASP A 193 -2.08 27.85 0.79
CA ASP A 193 -3.29 27.63 1.61
C ASP A 193 -3.35 26.24 2.28
N GLY A 194 -2.20 25.63 2.53
CA GLY A 194 -2.06 24.34 3.20
C GLY A 194 -2.18 23.12 2.28
N ILE A 195 -2.20 23.28 0.95
CA ILE A 195 -2.02 22.19 -0.03
C ILE A 195 -0.83 22.48 -0.96
N THR A 196 -0.29 21.46 -1.59
CA THR A 196 0.78 21.60 -2.60
C THR A 196 0.21 21.73 -4.01
N GLN A 197 1.00 22.38 -4.86
CA GLN A 197 0.76 22.51 -6.29
C GLN A 197 1.82 21.74 -7.07
N VAL A 198 1.48 21.35 -8.29
CA VAL A 198 2.31 20.55 -9.20
C VAL A 198 3.73 21.10 -9.34
N SER A 199 3.88 22.41 -9.55
CA SER A 199 5.19 23.07 -9.64
C SER A 199 5.04 24.59 -9.53
N GLU A 200 6.16 25.32 -9.54
CA GLU A 200 6.15 26.79 -9.62
C GLU A 200 5.48 27.32 -10.91
N GLU A 201 5.54 26.55 -12.00
CA GLU A 201 4.96 26.91 -13.30
C GLU A 201 3.50 26.47 -13.44
N ASN A 202 3.11 25.38 -12.76
CA ASN A 202 1.78 24.81 -12.80
C ASN A 202 1.18 24.79 -11.40
N THR A 203 0.32 25.77 -11.14
CA THR A 203 -0.30 25.97 -9.83
C THR A 203 -1.52 25.07 -9.56
N THR A 204 -1.74 24.06 -10.41
CA THR A 204 -2.82 23.08 -10.21
C THR A 204 -2.53 22.24 -8.97
N ALA A 205 -3.55 22.06 -8.12
CA ALA A 205 -3.48 21.19 -6.95
C ALA A 205 -4.28 19.91 -7.21
N TYR A 206 -3.59 18.78 -7.26
CA TYR A 206 -4.19 17.45 -7.41
C TYR A 206 -4.31 16.74 -6.06
N LEU A 207 -5.41 16.00 -5.88
CA LEU A 207 -5.64 15.18 -4.69
C LEU A 207 -4.55 14.13 -4.49
N MET A 208 -4.18 13.45 -5.57
CA MET A 208 -3.24 12.32 -5.55
C MET A 208 -1.85 12.76 -5.10
N ASP A 209 -1.32 13.82 -5.70
CA ASP A 209 -0.02 14.41 -5.36
C ASP A 209 0.00 14.88 -3.89
N ASN A 210 -1.07 15.53 -3.43
CA ASN A 210 -1.18 15.97 -2.03
C ASN A 210 -1.22 14.80 -1.03
N LEU A 211 -1.82 13.66 -1.40
CA LEU A 211 -1.82 12.44 -0.59
C LEU A 211 -0.43 11.80 -0.53
N GLU A 212 0.32 11.85 -1.63
CA GLU A 212 1.72 11.37 -1.70
C GLU A 212 2.64 12.22 -0.83
N VAL A 213 2.53 13.55 -0.92
CA VAL A 213 3.25 14.49 -0.04
C VAL A 213 2.88 14.23 1.42
N TRP A 214 1.58 14.12 1.73
CA TRP A 214 1.13 13.83 3.09
C TRP A 214 1.73 12.52 3.61
N LYS A 215 1.74 11.46 2.78
CA LYS A 215 2.32 10.17 3.16
C LYS A 215 3.84 10.28 3.40
N GLY A 216 4.55 10.98 2.52
CA GLY A 216 5.99 11.18 2.67
C GLY A 216 6.35 11.88 3.98
N LEU A 217 5.65 12.97 4.31
CA LEU A 217 5.82 13.67 5.59
C LEU A 217 5.42 12.79 6.78
N HIS A 218 4.35 12.00 6.66
CA HIS A 218 3.92 11.09 7.72
C HIS A 218 4.95 10.02 8.05
N GLU A 219 5.53 9.38 7.04
CA GLU A 219 6.50 8.30 7.24
C GLU A 219 7.84 8.84 7.73
N LEU A 220 8.24 10.06 7.33
CA LEU A 220 9.40 10.74 7.93
C LEU A 220 9.18 11.14 9.38
N GLU A 221 7.98 11.63 9.74
CA GLU A 221 7.65 11.93 11.15
C GLU A 221 7.74 10.65 12.00
N LEU A 222 7.24 9.52 11.49
CA LEU A 222 7.31 8.23 12.18
C LEU A 222 8.74 7.71 12.33
N ALA A 223 9.62 7.97 11.36
CA ALA A 223 11.03 7.60 11.42
C ALA A 223 11.82 8.36 12.52
N GLY A 224 11.26 9.44 13.09
CA GLY A 224 11.83 10.11 14.27
C GLY A 224 13.08 10.95 13.97
N LEU A 225 13.19 11.52 12.77
CA LEU A 225 14.30 12.43 12.41
C LEU A 225 14.36 13.69 13.29
N GLU A 226 15.55 14.31 13.37
CA GLU A 226 15.68 15.67 13.88
C GLU A 226 14.85 16.64 13.01
N GLY A 227 14.21 17.65 13.63
CA GLY A 227 13.26 18.54 12.92
C GLY A 227 11.86 17.93 12.71
N THR A 228 11.48 16.93 13.52
CA THR A 228 10.14 16.34 13.52
C THR A 228 9.02 17.35 13.73
N GLN A 229 9.26 18.47 14.40
CA GLN A 229 8.24 19.49 14.62
C GLN A 229 7.80 20.15 13.31
N GLU A 230 8.74 20.63 12.49
CA GLU A 230 8.43 21.28 11.21
C GLU A 230 7.73 20.31 10.24
N ILE A 231 8.21 19.06 10.19
CA ILE A 231 7.60 17.98 9.40
C ILE A 231 6.16 17.73 9.87
N SER A 232 5.95 17.63 11.19
CA SER A 232 4.63 17.42 11.81
C SER A 232 3.66 18.57 11.50
N GLU A 233 4.14 19.82 11.59
CA GLU A 233 3.35 21.01 11.28
C GLU A 233 2.93 21.05 9.81
N MET A 234 3.85 20.77 8.88
CA MET A 234 3.57 20.72 7.46
C MET A 234 2.55 19.62 7.12
N ARG A 235 2.76 18.41 7.64
CA ARG A 235 1.81 17.29 7.46
C ARG A 235 0.42 17.64 7.99
N LYS A 236 0.33 18.22 9.19
CA LYS A 236 -0.96 18.59 9.81
C LYS A 236 -1.70 19.63 8.99
N LYS A 237 -1.01 20.61 8.38
CA LYS A 237 -1.60 21.60 7.47
C LYS A 237 -2.23 20.92 6.26
N ILE A 238 -1.48 20.06 5.56
CA ILE A 238 -1.99 19.29 4.42
C ILE A 238 -3.17 18.42 4.82
N GLN A 239 -3.02 17.65 5.89
CA GLN A 239 -4.08 16.75 6.36
C GLN A 239 -5.39 17.49 6.68
N ALA A 240 -5.30 18.69 7.26
CA ALA A 240 -6.47 19.50 7.57
C ALA A 240 -7.19 19.98 6.30
N GLN A 241 -6.47 20.21 5.21
CA GLN A 241 -7.02 20.79 3.97
C GLN A 241 -7.47 19.76 2.94
N ILE A 242 -6.88 18.55 2.91
CA ILE A 242 -7.23 17.53 1.91
C ILE A 242 -8.75 17.31 1.83
N GLU A 243 -9.41 17.04 2.97
CA GLU A 243 -10.87 16.88 2.97
C GLU A 243 -11.60 18.19 2.70
N ASN A 244 -11.12 19.33 3.20
CA ASN A 244 -11.81 20.61 2.98
C ASN A 244 -11.86 21.02 1.51
N ILE A 245 -10.82 20.71 0.74
CA ILE A 245 -10.66 21.13 -0.65
C ILE A 245 -11.18 20.07 -1.62
N PHE A 246 -10.84 18.81 -1.38
CA PHE A 246 -11.10 17.73 -2.35
C PHE A 246 -12.35 16.91 -2.04
N TRP A 247 -12.91 16.95 -0.83
CA TRP A 247 -14.19 16.28 -0.58
C TRP A 247 -15.35 17.12 -1.12
N ASP A 248 -16.08 16.58 -2.09
CA ASP A 248 -17.31 17.17 -2.60
C ASP A 248 -18.50 16.59 -1.85
N ASP A 249 -18.99 17.32 -0.85
CA ASP A 249 -20.14 16.87 -0.05
C ASP A 249 -21.46 16.88 -0.83
N ALA A 250 -21.61 17.66 -1.91
CA ALA A 250 -22.82 17.61 -2.72
C ALA A 250 -22.94 16.29 -3.48
N ASN A 251 -21.80 15.78 -3.98
CA ASN A 251 -21.75 14.57 -4.80
C ASN A 251 -21.19 13.35 -4.05
N GLN A 252 -20.85 13.49 -2.78
CA GLN A 252 -20.31 12.44 -1.90
C GLN A 252 -19.10 11.71 -2.52
N ARG A 253 -18.17 12.47 -3.09
CA ARG A 253 -17.01 11.94 -3.83
C ARG A 253 -15.76 12.80 -3.64
N TRP A 254 -14.62 12.26 -4.03
CA TRP A 254 -13.37 13.00 -4.11
C TRP A 254 -13.23 13.73 -5.46
N ARG A 255 -12.82 14.99 -5.40
CA ARG A 255 -12.38 15.78 -6.57
C ARG A 255 -10.95 15.39 -6.93
N ILE A 256 -10.66 15.41 -8.23
CA ILE A 256 -9.30 15.21 -8.74
C ILE A 256 -8.47 16.49 -8.54
N ILE A 257 -9.06 17.64 -8.86
CA ILE A 257 -8.45 18.97 -8.78
C ILE A 257 -9.22 19.81 -7.77
N GLY A 258 -8.51 20.53 -6.89
CA GLY A 258 -9.12 21.21 -5.74
C GLY A 258 -10.18 22.26 -6.12
N ASN A 259 -10.02 22.92 -7.26
CA ASN A 259 -10.91 23.97 -7.75
C ASN A 259 -11.81 23.54 -8.94
N SER A 260 -11.91 22.24 -9.23
CA SER A 260 -12.72 21.72 -10.34
C SER A 260 -13.77 20.73 -9.86
N ASN A 261 -14.97 20.82 -10.45
CA ASN A 261 -16.01 19.82 -10.29
C ASN A 261 -16.09 18.84 -11.48
N LEU A 262 -15.21 18.99 -12.48
CA LEU A 262 -15.17 18.09 -13.63
C LEU A 262 -15.00 16.64 -13.16
N TYR A 263 -15.84 15.77 -13.69
CA TYR A 263 -15.86 14.37 -13.33
C TYR A 263 -16.54 13.55 -14.41
N ASP A 264 -15.83 12.56 -14.91
CA ASP A 264 -16.39 11.50 -15.74
C ASP A 264 -16.48 10.22 -14.91
N GLN A 265 -17.70 9.83 -14.53
CA GLN A 265 -17.88 8.64 -13.72
C GLN A 265 -17.39 7.37 -14.42
N THR A 266 -17.30 7.37 -15.76
CA THR A 266 -17.00 6.19 -16.59
C THR A 266 -15.50 5.90 -16.72
N GLU A 267 -14.66 6.92 -16.53
CA GLU A 267 -13.22 6.79 -16.68
C GLU A 267 -12.58 6.12 -15.46
N PHE A 268 -11.70 5.14 -15.72
CA PHE A 268 -10.95 4.46 -14.66
C PHE A 268 -9.98 5.43 -13.97
N TYR A 269 -9.24 6.18 -14.78
CA TYR A 269 -8.29 7.19 -14.35
C TYR A 269 -8.52 8.48 -15.15
N PRO A 270 -8.49 9.66 -14.52
CA PRO A 270 -8.19 9.89 -13.09
C PRO A 270 -9.39 9.67 -12.15
N ASP A 271 -10.61 9.73 -12.68
CA ASP A 271 -11.86 9.84 -11.94
C ASP A 271 -12.14 8.68 -10.97
N GLY A 272 -12.07 7.45 -11.45
CA GLY A 272 -12.27 6.25 -10.63
C GLY A 272 -11.19 6.10 -9.56
N VAL A 273 -9.92 6.16 -9.96
CA VAL A 273 -8.75 5.99 -9.06
C VAL A 273 -8.75 7.02 -7.94
N ALA A 274 -9.09 8.29 -8.22
CA ALA A 274 -9.19 9.34 -7.21
C ALA A 274 -10.15 8.96 -6.05
N GLN A 275 -11.17 8.14 -6.30
CA GLN A 275 -12.15 7.75 -5.27
C GLN A 275 -11.58 6.79 -4.22
N ILE A 276 -10.54 6.04 -4.57
CA ILE A 276 -9.90 5.06 -3.69
C ILE A 276 -8.47 5.47 -3.28
N TYR A 277 -7.90 6.49 -3.89
CA TYR A 277 -6.53 6.95 -3.59
C TYR A 277 -6.25 7.24 -2.11
N PRO A 278 -7.18 7.84 -1.33
CA PRO A 278 -7.00 7.99 0.11
C PRO A 278 -6.78 6.66 0.83
N LEU A 279 -7.37 5.56 0.36
CA LEU A 279 -7.16 4.24 0.93
C LEU A 279 -5.78 3.70 0.58
N ILE A 280 -5.32 3.88 -0.66
CA ILE A 280 -4.00 3.40 -1.11
C ILE A 280 -2.88 3.94 -0.21
N TYR A 281 -2.96 5.22 0.14
CA TYR A 281 -1.96 5.89 0.98
C TYR A 281 -2.26 5.83 2.49
N GLU A 282 -3.30 5.11 2.89
CA GLU A 282 -3.72 4.94 4.30
C GLU A 282 -4.09 6.28 4.97
N PHE A 283 -4.66 7.21 4.21
CA PHE A 283 -5.10 8.51 4.70
C PHE A 283 -6.27 8.36 5.70
N PRO A 284 -6.23 9.04 6.86
CA PRO A 284 -7.25 8.91 7.90
C PRO A 284 -8.52 9.70 7.54
N VAL A 285 -9.31 9.18 6.59
CA VAL A 285 -10.61 9.73 6.19
C VAL A 285 -11.57 9.76 7.40
N LYS A 286 -12.24 10.90 7.63
CA LYS A 286 -13.18 11.08 8.74
C LYS A 286 -14.39 10.14 8.63
N GLU A 287 -15.00 10.10 7.44
CA GLU A 287 -16.23 9.34 7.17
C GLU A 287 -15.94 7.98 6.52
N LYS A 288 -15.42 7.03 7.32
CA LYS A 288 -15.03 5.69 6.84
C LYS A 288 -16.14 4.94 6.09
N LYS A 289 -17.41 5.15 6.46
CA LYS A 289 -18.56 4.52 5.77
C LYS A 289 -18.72 5.06 4.34
N LYS A 290 -18.55 6.37 4.13
CA LYS A 290 -18.61 6.98 2.80
C LYS A 290 -17.45 6.49 1.93
N GLN A 291 -16.25 6.42 2.51
CA GLN A 291 -15.09 5.88 1.82
C GLN A 291 -15.28 4.41 1.40
N LYS A 292 -15.95 3.59 2.24
CA LYS A 292 -16.30 2.22 1.87
C LYS A 292 -17.24 2.17 0.66
N ILE A 293 -18.27 3.02 0.63
CA ILE A 293 -19.21 3.10 -0.50
C ILE A 293 -18.45 3.40 -1.80
N LEU A 294 -17.51 4.35 -1.78
CA LEU A 294 -16.68 4.68 -2.94
C LEU A 294 -15.81 3.49 -3.40
N TYR A 295 -15.23 2.75 -2.47
CA TYR A 295 -14.49 1.52 -2.79
C TYR A 295 -15.38 0.44 -3.42
N ASP A 296 -16.57 0.19 -2.85
CA ASP A 296 -17.50 -0.81 -3.36
C ASP A 296 -17.94 -0.44 -4.79
N GLN A 297 -18.29 0.83 -5.03
CA GLN A 297 -18.65 1.36 -6.35
C GLN A 297 -17.51 1.23 -7.36
N PHE A 298 -16.29 1.60 -6.97
CA PHE A 298 -15.10 1.46 -7.81
C PHE A 298 -14.85 -0.02 -8.19
N THR A 299 -14.92 -0.91 -7.21
CA THR A 299 -14.70 -2.36 -7.40
C THR A 299 -15.76 -2.96 -8.31
N GLU A 300 -17.04 -2.69 -8.05
CA GLU A 300 -18.15 -3.15 -8.88
C GLU A 300 -17.98 -2.70 -10.34
N LYS A 301 -17.73 -1.40 -10.54
CA LYS A 301 -17.65 -0.82 -11.88
C LYS A 301 -16.44 -1.29 -12.67
N PHE A 302 -15.25 -1.22 -12.07
CA PHE A 302 -14.02 -1.39 -12.80
C PHE A 302 -13.52 -2.83 -12.79
N GLN A 303 -13.91 -3.63 -11.81
CA GLN A 303 -13.47 -5.02 -11.66
C GLN A 303 -11.93 -5.08 -11.71
N TRP A 304 -11.30 -4.23 -10.90
CA TRP A 304 -9.89 -3.89 -11.04
C TRP A 304 -8.96 -5.08 -10.81
N GLN A 305 -9.38 -6.05 -10.01
CA GLN A 305 -8.64 -7.26 -9.70
C GLN A 305 -8.46 -8.22 -10.89
N LYS A 306 -9.28 -8.06 -11.95
CA LYS A 306 -9.26 -8.96 -13.11
C LYS A 306 -8.13 -8.70 -14.10
N LEU A 307 -7.52 -7.52 -14.07
CA LEU A 307 -6.46 -7.07 -14.99
C LEU A 307 -6.75 -7.17 -16.51
N ASN A 308 -7.96 -7.59 -16.90
CA ASN A 308 -8.33 -7.93 -18.27
C ASN A 308 -8.91 -6.77 -19.09
N LYS A 309 -9.17 -5.62 -18.46
CA LYS A 309 -9.61 -4.40 -19.15
C LYS A 309 -8.39 -3.58 -19.54
N LYS A 310 -8.37 -3.10 -20.79
CA LYS A 310 -7.31 -2.21 -21.27
C LYS A 310 -7.30 -0.93 -20.44
N ARG A 311 -6.25 -0.75 -19.66
CA ARG A 311 -5.93 0.50 -18.96
C ARG A 311 -4.87 1.22 -19.77
N ASN A 312 -4.94 2.54 -19.84
CA ASN A 312 -3.97 3.33 -20.58
C ASN A 312 -2.61 3.24 -19.87
N GLY A 313 -1.70 2.45 -20.43
CA GLY A 313 -0.26 2.55 -20.16
C GLY A 313 0.29 1.83 -18.93
N PHE A 314 -0.55 1.43 -17.97
CA PHE A 314 -0.12 0.92 -16.66
C PHE A 314 -1.05 -0.18 -16.13
N LEU A 315 -0.54 -1.02 -15.22
CA LEU A 315 -1.31 -2.11 -14.62
C LEU A 315 -2.25 -1.59 -13.52
N TRP A 316 -1.84 -0.54 -12.80
CA TRP A 316 -2.52 -0.02 -11.61
C TRP A 316 -2.61 -1.06 -10.49
N ALA A 317 -1.52 -1.78 -10.24
CA ALA A 317 -1.41 -2.78 -9.18
C ALA A 317 -1.80 -2.18 -7.83
N MET A 318 -1.38 -0.93 -7.54
CA MET A 318 -1.67 -0.16 -6.32
C MET A 318 -3.14 -0.14 -5.87
N THR A 319 -4.10 -0.45 -6.75
CA THR A 319 -5.50 -0.65 -6.37
C THR A 319 -5.67 -1.73 -5.29
N GLY A 320 -4.78 -2.73 -5.22
CA GLY A 320 -4.77 -3.74 -4.17
C GLY A 320 -4.51 -3.18 -2.77
N MET A 321 -3.75 -2.08 -2.64
CA MET A 321 -3.58 -1.38 -1.36
C MET A 321 -4.90 -0.79 -0.82
N ALA A 322 -5.85 -0.41 -1.69
CA ALA A 322 -7.18 -0.01 -1.24
C ALA A 322 -7.96 -1.21 -0.67
N ALA A 323 -7.85 -2.39 -1.30
CA ALA A 323 -8.44 -3.62 -0.79
C ALA A 323 -7.85 -4.04 0.57
N VAL A 324 -6.54 -3.85 0.77
CA VAL A 324 -5.87 -4.03 2.07
C VAL A 324 -6.56 -3.20 3.16
N GLN A 325 -6.79 -1.91 2.92
CA GLN A 325 -7.43 -1.03 3.92
C GLN A 325 -8.88 -1.41 4.19
N MET A 326 -9.58 -1.94 3.19
CA MET A 326 -10.95 -2.44 3.35
C MET A 326 -11.02 -3.84 3.97
N GLY A 327 -9.88 -4.55 4.10
CA GLY A 327 -9.85 -5.95 4.51
C GLY A 327 -10.46 -6.90 3.48
N ASP A 328 -10.51 -6.49 2.22
CA ASP A 328 -11.08 -7.24 1.10
C ASP A 328 -10.07 -8.26 0.57
N ILE A 329 -9.93 -9.36 1.32
CA ILE A 329 -8.99 -10.44 1.05
C ILE A 329 -9.27 -11.09 -0.31
N ASP A 330 -10.53 -11.26 -0.68
CA ASP A 330 -10.90 -12.06 -1.85
C ASP A 330 -10.50 -11.33 -3.14
N ASN A 331 -10.81 -10.04 -3.28
CA ASN A 331 -10.37 -9.26 -4.44
C ASN A 331 -8.85 -9.09 -4.49
N LEU A 332 -8.18 -8.98 -3.34
CA LEU A 332 -6.72 -8.87 -3.29
C LEU A 332 -6.03 -10.17 -3.72
N VAL A 333 -6.56 -11.32 -3.30
CA VAL A 333 -6.07 -12.64 -3.76
C VAL A 333 -6.31 -12.81 -5.26
N GLU A 334 -7.47 -12.39 -5.78
CA GLU A 334 -7.77 -12.44 -7.21
C GLU A 334 -6.79 -11.55 -8.01
N LEU A 335 -6.51 -10.33 -7.55
CA LEU A 335 -5.53 -9.43 -8.18
C LEU A 335 -4.16 -10.09 -8.29
N ILE A 336 -3.60 -10.55 -7.16
CA ILE A 336 -2.23 -11.10 -7.12
C ILE A 336 -2.16 -12.40 -7.96
N GLY A 337 -3.20 -13.23 -7.93
CA GLY A 337 -3.27 -14.45 -8.75
C GLY A 337 -3.34 -14.15 -10.26
N ASN A 338 -4.12 -13.16 -10.67
CA ASN A 338 -4.18 -12.74 -12.07
C ASN A 338 -2.87 -12.08 -12.51
N TYR A 339 -2.26 -11.28 -11.63
CA TYR A 339 -0.94 -10.69 -11.85
C TYR A 339 0.12 -11.76 -12.12
N GLU A 340 0.23 -12.74 -11.24
CA GLU A 340 1.20 -13.83 -11.36
C GLU A 340 0.99 -14.61 -12.67
N THR A 341 -0.26 -14.96 -12.97
CA THR A 341 -0.62 -15.70 -14.18
C THR A 341 -0.27 -14.95 -15.46
N GLU A 342 -0.53 -13.64 -15.51
CA GLU A 342 -0.36 -12.85 -16.74
C GLU A 342 1.05 -12.29 -16.92
N TYR A 343 1.76 -11.98 -15.83
CA TYR A 343 3.00 -11.20 -15.85
C TYR A 343 4.17 -11.83 -15.11
N GLY A 344 3.95 -12.84 -14.27
CA GLY A 344 5.01 -13.43 -13.42
C GLY A 344 6.19 -14.02 -14.20
N GLU A 345 5.93 -14.63 -15.36
CA GLU A 345 6.98 -15.19 -16.22
C GLU A 345 7.44 -14.22 -17.31
N ASN A 346 6.50 -13.68 -18.11
CA ASN A 346 6.83 -12.97 -19.34
C ASN A 346 7.19 -11.49 -19.13
N ARG A 347 6.88 -10.91 -17.96
CA ARG A 347 7.17 -9.51 -17.60
C ARG A 347 6.76 -8.49 -18.69
N LYS A 348 5.69 -8.80 -19.42
CA LYS A 348 5.27 -8.05 -20.61
C LYS A 348 4.75 -6.66 -20.24
N TYR A 349 4.88 -5.72 -21.16
CA TYR A 349 4.21 -4.43 -21.09
C TYR A 349 2.68 -4.63 -20.85
N PRO A 350 2.03 -3.84 -19.97
CA PRO A 350 2.50 -2.61 -19.34
C PRO A 350 3.19 -2.78 -17.97
N LEU A 351 3.75 -3.95 -17.65
CA LEU A 351 4.42 -4.14 -16.36
C LEU A 351 5.72 -3.31 -16.27
N TYR A 352 5.87 -2.60 -15.15
CA TYR A 352 7.07 -1.87 -14.76
C TYR A 352 7.46 -2.20 -13.32
N THR A 353 8.72 -1.93 -12.95
CA THR A 353 9.24 -2.16 -11.58
C THR A 353 8.45 -1.44 -10.50
N GLY A 354 7.86 -0.28 -10.79
CA GLY A 354 6.98 0.42 -9.83
C GLY A 354 5.71 -0.37 -9.50
N GLU A 355 5.06 -0.98 -10.50
CA GLU A 355 3.89 -1.86 -10.31
C GLU A 355 4.26 -3.10 -9.50
N VAL A 356 5.45 -3.65 -9.75
CA VAL A 356 6.00 -4.77 -8.98
C VAL A 356 6.25 -4.38 -7.52
N GLY A 357 6.71 -3.15 -7.29
CA GLY A 357 6.83 -2.57 -5.96
C GLY A 357 5.52 -2.61 -5.18
N TRP A 358 4.40 -2.26 -5.82
CA TRP A 358 3.06 -2.37 -5.23
C TRP A 358 2.68 -3.80 -4.91
N ILE A 359 2.88 -4.75 -5.84
CA ILE A 359 2.61 -6.18 -5.59
C ILE A 359 3.39 -6.70 -4.38
N CYS A 360 4.66 -6.31 -4.21
CA CYS A 360 5.44 -6.69 -3.03
C CYS A 360 4.80 -6.20 -1.72
N MET A 361 4.42 -4.92 -1.66
CA MET A 361 3.77 -4.33 -0.48
C MET A 361 2.40 -4.98 -0.21
N GLU A 362 1.64 -5.29 -1.26
CA GLU A 362 0.36 -5.98 -1.17
C GLU A 362 0.51 -7.41 -0.63
N CYS A 363 1.54 -8.14 -1.07
CA CYS A 363 1.87 -9.47 -0.53
C CYS A 363 2.16 -9.41 0.98
N GLU A 364 2.99 -8.47 1.44
CA GLU A 364 3.24 -8.25 2.88
C GLU A 364 1.93 -7.95 3.63
N LYS A 365 1.11 -7.03 3.13
CA LYS A 365 -0.10 -6.60 3.83
C LYS A 365 -1.16 -7.70 3.86
N LEU A 366 -1.34 -8.44 2.75
CA LEU A 366 -2.23 -9.60 2.71
C LEU A 366 -1.75 -10.72 3.64
N TYR A 367 -0.45 -10.97 3.72
CA TYR A 367 0.13 -11.89 4.68
C TYR A 367 -0.28 -11.54 6.13
N ARG A 368 -0.19 -10.26 6.50
CA ARG A 368 -0.60 -9.76 7.83
C ARG A 368 -2.11 -9.85 8.05
N LEU A 369 -2.93 -9.65 7.01
CA LEU A 369 -4.39 -9.85 7.11
C LEU A 369 -4.72 -11.31 7.45
N TYR A 370 -4.01 -12.26 6.84
CA TYR A 370 -4.15 -13.67 7.18
C TYR A 370 -3.75 -14.00 8.63
N GLU A 371 -2.66 -13.42 9.14
CA GLU A 371 -2.28 -13.58 10.55
C GLU A 371 -3.38 -13.07 11.51
N ARG A 372 -4.00 -11.93 11.19
CA ARG A 372 -5.13 -11.39 11.97
C ARG A 372 -6.36 -12.29 11.89
N LYS A 373 -6.65 -12.87 10.71
CA LYS A 373 -7.75 -13.82 10.50
C LYS A 373 -7.58 -15.09 11.35
N ILE A 374 -6.37 -15.65 11.43
CA ILE A 374 -6.05 -16.78 12.31
C ILE A 374 -6.27 -16.40 13.78
N LYS A 375 -5.73 -15.26 14.23
CA LYS A 375 -5.87 -14.81 15.63
C LYS A 375 -7.34 -14.63 16.04
N THR A 376 -8.16 -14.06 15.16
CA THR A 376 -9.59 -13.86 15.41
C THR A 376 -10.36 -15.18 15.40
N GLY A 377 -10.05 -16.08 14.46
CA GLY A 377 -10.64 -17.43 14.41
C GLY A 377 -10.34 -18.25 15.67
N PHE A 378 -9.16 -18.08 16.26
CA PHE A 378 -8.79 -18.71 17.53
C PHE A 378 -9.63 -18.20 18.70
N ILE A 379 -9.86 -16.88 18.80
CA ILE A 379 -10.68 -16.28 19.86
C ILE A 379 -12.14 -16.79 19.82
N LEU A 380 -12.66 -17.09 18.63
CA LEU A 380 -14.00 -17.67 18.50
C LEU A 380 -14.07 -19.16 18.88
N CYS A 381 -12.92 -19.84 19.00
CA CYS A 381 -12.82 -21.26 19.36
C CYS A 381 -12.39 -21.50 20.82
N ALA A 382 -11.81 -20.50 21.48
CA ALA A 382 -11.36 -20.53 22.88
C ALA A 382 -12.45 -19.95 23.81
#